data_AF-A0A356KMB9-F1
#
_entry.id   AF-A0A356KMB9-F1
#
_cell.length_a   1.000
_cell.length_b   1.000
_cell.length_c   1.000
_cell.angle_alpha   90.00
_cell.angle_beta   90.00
_cell.angle_gamma   90.00
#
_symmetry.space_group_name_H-M   'P 1'
#
loop_
_entity.id
_entity.type
_entity.pdbx_description
1 polymer ?
#
loop_
_entity_poly.entity_id
_entity_poly.type
_entity_poly.pdbx_seq_one_letter_code
_entity_poly.pdbx_strand_id
1 'polypeptide(L)'
;MRIAWASDVHFDFVEPEDVEAWCGRIRAAGVEGLLLGGDIATAGSVLFWVERCAELLERPLYFVLGNHDYYRGSVAEVRAGAARLPAPVHWLPAREPLELAP
;
A
#
# COMPACT_ATOMS: atom_id res chain seq x y z
N MET A 1 -13.34 10.73 10.09
CA MET A 1 -12.31 9.69 9.91
C MET A 1 -10.93 10.34 9.93
N ARG A 2 -9.93 9.70 10.51
CA ARG A 2 -8.52 10.12 10.41
C ARG A 2 -7.74 9.08 9.61
N ILE A 3 -7.13 9.52 8.51
CA ILE A 3 -6.40 8.66 7.59
C ILE A 3 -4.95 9.12 7.48
N ALA A 4 -4.02 8.16 7.45
CA ALA A 4 -2.65 8.42 7.03
C ALA A 4 -2.56 8.33 5.50
N TRP A 5 -1.75 9.18 4.89
CA TRP A 5 -1.48 9.13 3.46
C TRP A 5 0.02 9.31 3.21
N ALA A 6 0.57 8.48 2.32
CA ALA A 6 1.94 8.56 1.84
C ALA A 6 2.01 8.20 0.36
N SER A 7 3.08 8.62 -0.32
CA SER A 7 3.39 8.31 -1.72
C SER A 7 4.91 8.23 -1.84
N ASP A 8 5.41 7.58 -2.90
CA ASP A 8 6.84 7.54 -3.22
C ASP A 8 7.67 6.96 -2.05
N VAL A 9 7.12 5.94 -1.38
CA VAL A 9 7.69 5.36 -0.16
C VAL A 9 8.86 4.42 -0.45
N HIS A 10 8.91 3.84 -1.66
CA HIS A 10 10.08 3.09 -2.14
C HIS A 10 10.63 2.08 -1.11
N PHE A 11 9.75 1.23 -0.57
CA PHE A 11 10.07 0.31 0.53
C PHE A 11 11.16 -0.71 0.17
N ASP A 12 11.42 -0.94 -1.11
CA ASP A 12 12.52 -1.77 -1.58
C ASP A 12 13.91 -1.13 -1.47
N PHE A 13 14.00 0.11 -0.97
CA PHE A 13 15.25 0.82 -0.70
C PHE A 13 15.53 1.06 0.79
N VAL A 14 14.68 0.57 1.69
CA VAL A 14 14.86 0.68 3.15
C VAL A 14 14.90 -0.69 3.80
N GLU A 15 15.42 -0.76 5.02
CA GLU A 15 15.44 -2.01 5.76
C GLU A 15 14.02 -2.38 6.24
N PRO A 16 13.65 -3.67 6.30
CA PRO A 16 12.32 -4.10 6.76
C PRO A 16 11.95 -3.58 8.15
N GLU A 17 12.92 -3.42 9.04
CA GLU A 17 12.74 -2.87 10.39
C GLU A 17 12.30 -1.39 10.36
N ASP A 18 12.75 -0.62 9.36
CA ASP A 18 12.32 0.77 9.18
C ASP A 18 10.85 0.84 8.76
N VAL A 19 10.40 -0.10 7.91
CA VAL A 19 8.98 -0.21 7.52
C VAL A 19 8.12 -0.60 8.72
N GLU A 20 8.58 -1.54 9.56
CA GLU A 20 7.90 -1.91 10.80
C GLU A 20 7.79 -0.74 11.77
N ALA A 21 8.88 -0.01 12.01
CA ALA A 21 8.88 1.16 12.86
C ALA A 21 7.98 2.28 12.29
N TRP A 22 7.95 2.45 10.97
CA TRP A 22 7.08 3.40 10.28
C TRP A 22 5.60 3.05 10.45
N CYS A 23 5.21 1.80 10.19
CA CYS A 23 3.85 1.30 10.41
C CYS A 23 3.43 1.45 11.88
N GLY A 24 4.32 1.15 12.82
CA GLY A 24 4.08 1.32 14.25
C GLY A 24 3.77 2.77 14.65
N ARG A 25 4.49 3.74 14.08
CA ARG A 25 4.22 5.18 14.30
C ARG A 25 2.88 5.62 13.73
N ILE A 26 2.52 5.12 12.54
CA ILE A 26 1.21 5.42 11.94
C ILE A 26 0.08 4.87 12.81
N ARG A 27 0.20 3.60 13.23
CA ARG A 27 -0.78 2.96 14.13
C ARG A 27 -0.94 3.74 15.44
N ALA A 28 0.17 4.18 16.04
CA ALA A 28 0.17 4.97 17.27
C ALA A 28 -0.48 6.36 17.11
N ALA A 29 -0.55 6.90 15.89
CA ALA A 29 -1.23 8.16 15.62
C ALA A 29 -2.77 8.07 15.67
N GLY A 30 -3.34 6.88 15.91
CA GLY A 30 -4.78 6.68 16.03
C GLY A 30 -5.52 6.86 14.70
N VAL A 31 -4.87 6.51 13.59
CA VAL A 31 -5.51 6.53 12.27
C VAL A 31 -6.38 5.27 12.05
N GLU A 32 -7.38 5.42 11.21
CA GLU A 32 -8.35 4.38 10.87
C GLU A 32 -7.97 3.62 9.59
N GLY A 33 -6.96 4.09 8.86
CA GLY A 33 -6.44 3.44 7.65
C GLY A 33 -5.26 4.19 7.05
N LEU A 34 -4.66 3.59 6.02
CA LEU A 34 -3.54 4.13 5.26
C LEU A 34 -3.87 4.17 3.77
N LEU A 35 -3.62 5.31 3.12
CA LEU A 35 -3.56 5.45 1.67
C LEU A 35 -2.11 5.45 1.20
N LEU A 36 -1.79 4.64 0.19
CA LEU A 36 -0.54 4.69 -0.56
C LEU A 36 -0.79 5.21 -1.99
N GLY A 37 -0.13 6.32 -2.34
CA GLY A 37 -0.30 7.07 -3.59
C GLY A 37 0.40 6.48 -4.82
N GLY A 38 1.10 5.36 -4.68
CA GLY A 38 1.94 4.76 -5.72
C GLY A 38 3.43 4.97 -5.44
N ASP A 39 4.25 4.41 -6.33
CA ASP A 39 5.72 4.34 -6.22
C ASP A 39 6.13 3.77 -4.86
N ILE A 40 5.53 2.62 -4.56
CA ILE A 40 5.65 1.88 -3.31
C ILE A 40 6.91 1.01 -3.34
N ALA A 41 7.18 0.34 -4.46
CA ALA A 41 8.36 -0.49 -4.68
C ALA A 41 8.56 -0.74 -6.18
N THR A 42 9.44 -1.67 -6.57
CA THR A 42 9.49 -2.22 -7.93
C THR A 42 8.50 -3.38 -8.12
N ALA A 43 8.23 -3.75 -9.38
CA ALA A 43 7.27 -4.82 -9.72
C ALA A 43 7.53 -6.16 -9.03
N GLY A 44 8.80 -6.47 -8.72
CA GLY A 44 9.19 -7.72 -8.07
C GLY A 44 8.83 -7.80 -6.58
N SER A 45 8.52 -6.68 -5.93
CA SER A 45 8.34 -6.59 -4.48
C SER A 45 7.15 -5.74 -4.03
N VAL A 46 6.51 -4.99 -4.93
CA VAL A 46 5.40 -4.08 -4.59
C VAL A 46 4.26 -4.76 -3.86
N LEU A 47 3.79 -5.93 -4.32
CA LEU A 47 2.68 -6.64 -3.69
C LEU A 47 3.07 -7.17 -2.31
N PHE A 48 4.30 -7.70 -2.18
CA PHE A 48 4.84 -8.13 -0.90
C PHE A 48 4.85 -6.98 0.11
N TRP A 49 5.33 -5.80 -0.28
CA TRP A 49 5.38 -4.64 0.62
C TRP A 49 3.99 -4.11 0.98
N VAL A 50 3.05 -4.11 0.03
CA VAL A 50 1.65 -3.75 0.29
C VAL A 50 1.02 -4.70 1.33
N GLU A 51 1.19 -6.01 1.16
CA GLU A 51 0.68 -7.01 2.12
C GLU A 51 1.37 -6.87 3.48
N ARG A 52 2.70 -6.76 3.50
CA ARG A 52 3.48 -6.60 4.72
C ARG A 52 3.10 -5.35 5.51
N CYS A 53 2.91 -4.21 4.83
CA CYS A 53 2.44 -2.98 5.46
C CYS A 53 1.03 -3.13 6.02
N ALA A 54 0.12 -3.81 5.33
CA ALA A 54 -1.23 -4.04 5.82
C ALA A 54 -1.25 -4.92 7.08
N GLU A 55 -0.45 -5.98 7.10
CA GLU A 55 -0.26 -6.84 8.27
C GLU A 55 0.27 -6.06 9.47
N LEU A 56 1.30 -5.23 9.26
CA LEU A 56 1.92 -4.41 10.32
C LEU A 56 0.99 -3.31 10.84
N LEU A 57 0.18 -2.72 9.96
CA LEU A 57 -0.69 -1.62 10.31
C LEU A 57 -1.92 -2.08 11.11
N GLU A 58 -2.41 -3.30 10.85
CA GLU A 58 -3.65 -3.85 11.43
C GLU A 58 -4.88 -2.93 11.19
N ARG A 59 -4.88 -2.23 10.06
CA ARG A 59 -5.95 -1.34 9.59
C ARG A 59 -6.12 -1.48 8.07
N PRO A 60 -7.26 -1.06 7.50
CA PRO A 60 -7.44 -0.99 6.06
C PRO A 60 -6.32 -0.23 5.35
N LEU A 61 -5.79 -0.84 4.29
CA LEU A 61 -4.79 -0.25 3.42
C LEU A 61 -5.40 -0.09 2.03
N TYR A 62 -5.38 1.14 1.54
CA TYR A 62 -5.86 1.52 0.22
C TYR A 62 -4.67 1.97 -0.61
N PHE A 63 -4.58 1.55 -1.86
CA PHE A 63 -3.46 1.95 -2.70
C PHE A 63 -3.82 2.06 -4.18
N VAL A 64 -3.01 2.87 -4.87
CA VAL A 64 -2.87 2.85 -6.32
C VAL A 64 -1.44 2.42 -6.66
N LEU A 65 -1.20 2.02 -7.91
CA LEU A 65 0.13 1.71 -8.41
C LEU A 65 0.66 2.91 -9.19
N GLY A 66 1.85 3.37 -8.86
CA GLY A 66 2.61 4.37 -9.60
C GLY A 66 3.41 3.76 -10.75
N ASN A 67 4.18 4.57 -11.48
CA ASN A 67 4.97 4.07 -12.59
C ASN A 67 6.13 3.18 -12.15
N HIS A 68 6.74 3.45 -11.00
CA HIS A 68 7.87 2.68 -10.48
C HIS A 68 7.45 1.28 -10.02
N ASP A 69 6.20 1.13 -9.58
CA ASP A 69 5.61 -0.16 -9.21
C ASP A 69 5.56 -1.17 -10.37
N TYR A 70 5.77 -0.71 -11.60
CA TYR A 70 5.88 -1.55 -12.79
C TYR A 70 7.31 -1.79 -13.27
N TYR A 71 8.32 -1.20 -12.64
CA TYR A 71 9.70 -1.28 -13.10
C TYR A 71 10.22 -2.71 -13.06
N ARG A 72 10.88 -3.11 -14.16
CA ARG A 72 11.46 -4.44 -14.40
C ARG A 72 10.44 -5.59 -14.35
N GLY A 73 9.15 -5.32 -14.54
CA GLY A 73 8.10 -6.33 -14.58
C GLY A 73 7.01 -6.04 -15.61
N SER A 74 5.92 -6.81 -15.54
CA SER A 74 4.77 -6.67 -16.44
C SER A 74 3.65 -5.87 -15.81
N VAL A 75 3.20 -4.81 -16.49
CA VAL A 75 2.03 -4.02 -16.07
C VAL A 75 0.79 -4.90 -15.89
N ALA A 76 0.58 -5.86 -16.78
CA ALA A 76 -0.57 -6.76 -16.72
C ALA A 76 -0.52 -7.68 -15.50
N GLU A 77 0.64 -8.25 -15.19
CA GLU A 77 0.80 -9.18 -14.06
C GLU A 77 0.67 -8.47 -12.72
N VAL A 78 1.30 -7.29 -12.56
CA VAL A 78 1.22 -6.50 -11.33
C VAL A 78 -0.23 -6.07 -11.07
N ARG A 79 -0.95 -5.59 -12.09
CA ARG A 79 -2.38 -5.24 -11.96
C ARG A 79 -3.25 -6.44 -11.61
N ALA A 80 -3.01 -7.59 -12.26
CA ALA A 80 -3.75 -8.81 -11.95
C ALA A 80 -3.48 -9.30 -10.52
N GLY A 81 -2.24 -9.14 -10.02
CA GLY A 81 -1.89 -9.43 -8.64
C GLY A 81 -2.56 -8.47 -7.65
N ALA A 82 -2.47 -7.16 -7.89
CA ALA A 82 -3.11 -6.13 -7.08
C ALA A 82 -4.63 -6.33 -6.96
N ALA A 83 -5.30 -6.72 -8.06
CA ALA A 83 -6.74 -7.03 -8.06
C ALA A 83 -7.13 -8.27 -7.24
N ARG A 84 -6.18 -9.18 -6.97
CA ARG A 84 -6.42 -10.41 -6.20
C ARG A 84 -6.14 -10.27 -4.71
N LEU A 85 -5.56 -9.15 -4.27
CA LEU A 85 -5.26 -8.95 -2.86
C LEU A 85 -6.55 -8.98 -2.02
N PRO A 86 -6.57 -9.76 -0.91
CA PRO A 86 -7.75 -9.88 -0.07
C PRO A 86 -7.92 -8.64 0.84
N ALA A 87 -9.12 -8.49 1.39
CA ALA A 87 -9.35 -7.54 2.48
C ALA A 87 -8.43 -7.86 3.68
N PRO A 88 -7.91 -6.85 4.41
CA PRO A 88 -8.31 -5.44 4.37
C PRO A 88 -7.48 -4.58 3.38
N VAL A 89 -6.87 -5.18 2.36
CA VAL A 89 -6.10 -4.47 1.33
C VAL A 89 -6.96 -4.18 0.10
N HIS A 90 -6.92 -2.93 -0.36
CA HIS A 90 -7.80 -2.44 -1.42
C HIS A 90 -7.00 -1.71 -2.50
N TRP A 91 -6.83 -2.37 -3.65
CA TRP A 91 -6.39 -1.70 -4.87
C TRP A 91 -7.53 -0.86 -5.43
N LEU A 92 -7.43 0.46 -5.30
CA LEU A 92 -8.52 1.41 -5.61
C LEU A 92 -8.99 1.38 -7.08
N PRO A 93 -8.14 1.17 -8.11
CA PRO A 93 -8.59 1.07 -9.49
C PRO A 93 -9.51 -0.12 -9.81
N ALA A 94 -9.59 -1.12 -8.93
CA ALA A 94 -10.51 -2.25 -9.06
C ALA A 94 -11.81 -2.05 -8.25
N ARG A 95 -12.08 -0.84 -7.77
CA ARG A 95 -13.23 -0.51 -6.92
C ARG A 95 -13.99 0.69 -7.50
N GLU A 96 -15.28 0.78 -7.18
CA GLU A 96 -16.05 2.01 -7.33
C GLU A 96 -15.49 3.11 -6.40
N PRO A 97 -15.79 4.41 -6.67
CA PRO A 97 -15.43 5.49 -5.76
C PRO A 97 -15.83 5.16 -4.31
N LEU A 98 -14.85 5.20 -3.42
CA LEU A 98 -15.03 4.86 -2.00
C LEU A 98 -15.14 6.14 -1.17
N GLU A 99 -16.28 6.33 -0.52
CA GLU A 99 -16.45 7.35 0.50
C GLU A 99 -15.83 6.86 1.81
N LEU A 100 -14.81 7.59 2.28
CA LEU A 100 -14.06 7.24 3.51
C LEU A 100 -14.63 7.96 4.74
N ALA A 101 -15.25 9.12 4.55
CA ALA A 101 -15.91 9.89 5.61
C ALA A 101 -17.09 10.68 5.02
N PRO A 102 -18.14 10.95 5.83
CA PRO A 102 -19.24 11.85 5.45
C PRO A 102 -18.81 13.29 5.20
#